data_AF-A0A2Z4FLE5-F1
#
_entry.id   AF-A0A2Z4FLE5-F1
#
_cell.length_a   1.000
_cell.length_b   1.000
_cell.length_c   1.000
_cell.angle_alpha   90.00
_cell.angle_beta   90.00
_cell.angle_gamma   90.00
#
_symmetry.space_group_name_H-M   'P 1'
#
loop_
_entity.id
_entity.type
_entity.pdbx_description
1 polymer ?
#
loop_
_entity_poly.entity_id
_entity_poly.type
_entity_poly.pdbx_seq_one_letter_code
_entity_poly.pdbx_strand_id
1 'polypeptide(L)'
;MALKRPRGEALLLPSWPLFMLAPLPSLIPRDSQMTEPTRPDIATTPKARAHAARRPNPLLRLILLLGLCASLSACKASKDAPTPESTDPVEAPQTAPAEAVEKEAPRAPSERMEPTGKIKEVQLRRKPGSIVDGDTLRVVEFNKSLRLINIDTEEVFRDRDQKAKAAQSWKAYLAEQTGQGGHRTFATPMGEKALSFARDFFRDVDTLTVEYQSPAHTRGFFDRHLVMVWVKSDRVPKKLVPGAPEGEWLNYNVEAVRAGMSPYFTKYGYSRRLHETFSQAQREAKQNQRGIWAKDAQAYPDYDGRIAWWKGMADQIQQFRAYAKTHPETIDLAADAAFDTLNAKIGERVVVFGEARSFNRNSKPQRLYLNHRDQKDLKVVAFAPVDMSKAGINPRREHYIYVEGEVGTHRGDLEIKYDAKSWMRAGRNPPE
;
A
#
# COMPACT_ATOMS: atom_id res chain seq x y z
N MET A 1 -21.04 -62.27 19.34
CA MET A 1 -22.24 -61.48 18.99
C MET A 1 -21.94 -60.67 17.74
N ALA A 2 -22.62 -60.99 16.65
CA ALA A 2 -22.34 -60.51 15.30
C ALA A 2 -23.25 -59.34 14.90
N LEU A 3 -22.65 -58.39 14.16
CA LEU A 3 -23.16 -57.46 13.15
C LEU A 3 -24.68 -57.28 12.97
N LYS A 4 -25.12 -56.01 12.92
CA LYS A 4 -26.07 -55.50 11.91
C LYS A 4 -25.97 -53.97 11.76
N ARG A 5 -25.55 -53.52 10.58
CA ARG A 5 -25.73 -52.13 10.10
C ARG A 5 -27.11 -52.02 9.41
N PRO A 6 -27.86 -50.92 9.58
CA PRO A 6 -29.02 -50.67 8.74
C PRO A 6 -28.63 -49.98 7.42
N ARG A 7 -29.46 -50.28 6.41
CA ARG A 7 -29.34 -49.96 4.99
C ARG A 7 -29.67 -48.49 4.71
N GLY A 8 -29.13 -47.99 3.60
CA GLY A 8 -29.36 -46.64 3.09
C GLY A 8 -30.72 -46.44 2.44
N GLU A 9 -31.15 -45.18 2.44
CA GLU A 9 -32.22 -44.64 1.61
C GLU A 9 -31.61 -43.66 0.61
N ALA A 10 -31.90 -43.90 -0.66
CA ALA A 10 -31.55 -43.01 -1.77
C ALA A 10 -32.65 -41.96 -1.93
N LEU A 11 -32.29 -40.69 -1.76
CA LEU A 11 -33.15 -39.55 -2.08
C LEU A 11 -33.06 -39.23 -3.57
N LEU A 12 -34.16 -39.47 -4.27
CA LEU A 12 -34.41 -39.06 -5.66
C LEU A 12 -34.53 -37.54 -5.73
N LEU A 13 -33.72 -36.90 -6.58
CA LEU A 13 -33.87 -35.49 -6.96
C LEU A 13 -34.89 -35.35 -8.10
N PRO A 14 -35.75 -34.32 -8.10
CA PRO A 14 -36.67 -34.07 -9.20
C PRO A 14 -35.94 -33.48 -10.42
N SER A 15 -36.23 -34.05 -11.58
CA SER A 15 -35.84 -33.59 -12.91
C SER A 15 -36.44 -32.23 -13.24
N TRP A 16 -35.60 -31.26 -13.59
CA TRP A 16 -36.01 -29.97 -14.17
C TRP A 16 -36.10 -30.07 -15.69
N PRO A 17 -37.10 -29.44 -16.35
CA PRO A 17 -37.25 -29.53 -17.80
C PRO A 17 -36.22 -28.66 -18.53
N LEU A 18 -35.69 -29.26 -19.61
CA LEU A 18 -34.81 -28.66 -20.60
C LEU A 18 -35.57 -27.55 -21.37
N PHE A 19 -35.28 -26.28 -21.10
CA PHE A 19 -35.74 -25.19 -21.94
C PHE A 19 -34.82 -25.09 -23.17
N MET A 20 -35.38 -25.40 -24.34
CA MET A 20 -34.76 -25.08 -25.64
C MET A 20 -34.74 -23.56 -25.84
N LEU A 21 -33.55 -23.00 -26.03
CA LEU A 21 -33.36 -21.63 -26.50
C LEU A 21 -33.52 -21.58 -28.02
N ALA A 22 -34.52 -20.84 -28.49
CA ALA A 22 -34.66 -20.45 -29.89
C ALA A 22 -33.63 -19.35 -30.25
N PRO A 23 -33.11 -19.31 -31.48
CA PRO A 23 -32.15 -18.29 -31.91
C PRO A 23 -32.85 -16.94 -32.14
N LEU A 24 -32.30 -15.89 -31.52
CA LEU A 24 -32.69 -14.49 -31.77
C LEU A 24 -32.17 -14.01 -33.14
N PRO A 25 -32.95 -13.23 -33.90
CA PRO A 25 -32.54 -12.70 -35.19
C PRO A 25 -31.50 -11.58 -35.06
N SER A 26 -30.48 -11.65 -35.91
CA SER A 26 -29.47 -10.62 -36.12
C SER A 26 -30.08 -9.37 -36.75
N LEU A 27 -30.14 -8.28 -36.00
CA LEU A 27 -30.40 -6.94 -36.55
C LEU A 27 -29.08 -6.18 -36.59
N ILE A 28 -28.46 -6.17 -37.77
CA ILE A 28 -27.39 -5.25 -38.15
C ILE A 28 -28.07 -4.04 -38.82
N PRO A 29 -27.98 -2.82 -38.28
CA PRO A 29 -28.19 -1.63 -39.07
C PRO A 29 -26.90 -1.21 -39.78
N ARG A 30 -27.10 -0.84 -41.05
CA ARG A 30 -26.15 -0.35 -42.05
C ARG A 30 -25.45 0.95 -41.63
N ASP A 31 -24.27 1.10 -42.23
CA ASP A 31 -23.49 2.32 -42.48
C ASP A 31 -24.22 3.64 -42.23
N SER A 32 -23.72 4.38 -41.24
CA SER A 32 -23.87 5.82 -41.16
C SER A 32 -22.48 6.44 -41.29
N GLN A 33 -22.27 7.11 -42.43
CA GLN A 33 -21.09 7.93 -42.68
C GLN A 33 -20.97 8.98 -41.57
N MET A 34 -19.87 8.92 -40.80
CA MET A 34 -19.52 9.99 -39.88
C MET A 34 -18.88 11.13 -40.66
N THR A 35 -19.67 12.17 -40.94
CA THR A 35 -19.14 13.50 -41.26
C THR A 35 -18.46 14.07 -40.02
N GLU A 36 -17.22 14.55 -40.19
CA GLU A 36 -16.45 15.24 -39.16
C GLU A 36 -17.24 16.43 -38.58
N PRO A 37 -17.37 16.55 -37.25
CA PRO A 37 -17.87 17.77 -36.65
C PRO A 37 -16.78 18.85 -36.69
N THR A 38 -17.07 19.92 -37.40
CA THR A 38 -16.35 21.19 -37.40
C THR A 38 -16.15 21.67 -35.96
N ARG A 39 -14.89 21.88 -35.56
CA ARG A 39 -14.53 22.42 -34.25
C ARG A 39 -15.17 23.81 -34.07
N PRO A 40 -15.95 24.07 -33.00
CA PRO A 40 -16.31 25.43 -32.64
C PRO A 40 -15.08 26.15 -32.07
N ASP A 41 -14.88 27.39 -32.53
CA ASP A 41 -13.89 28.33 -32.02
C ASP A 41 -14.01 28.47 -30.50
N ILE A 42 -12.92 28.13 -29.81
CA ILE A 42 -12.79 28.30 -28.37
C ILE A 42 -12.66 29.79 -28.11
N ALA A 43 -13.75 30.40 -27.66
CA ALA A 43 -13.75 31.72 -27.05
C ALA A 43 -12.75 31.75 -25.89
N THR A 44 -11.82 32.69 -25.96
CA THR A 44 -10.79 32.97 -24.96
C THR A 44 -11.41 33.23 -23.60
N THR A 45 -11.12 32.36 -22.63
CA THR A 45 -11.44 32.55 -21.21
C THR A 45 -10.59 33.70 -20.63
N PRO A 46 -11.15 34.53 -19.74
CA PRO A 46 -10.43 35.66 -19.16
C PRO A 46 -9.35 35.18 -18.18
N LYS A 47 -8.15 35.77 -18.33
CA LYS A 47 -6.96 35.57 -17.50
C LYS A 47 -7.30 35.52 -16.00
N ALA A 48 -6.99 34.40 -15.37
CA ALA A 48 -6.92 34.28 -13.92
C ALA A 48 -5.95 35.33 -13.36
N ARG A 49 -6.44 36.16 -12.42
CA ARG A 49 -5.62 37.11 -11.67
C ARG A 49 -4.56 36.35 -10.88
N ALA A 50 -3.31 36.54 -11.25
CA ALA A 50 -2.17 36.11 -10.47
C ALA A 50 -2.18 36.86 -9.12
N HIS A 51 -2.35 36.12 -8.02
CA HIS A 51 -2.06 36.64 -6.69
C HIS A 51 -0.56 36.91 -6.60
N ALA A 52 -0.18 38.18 -6.60
CA ALA A 52 1.17 38.63 -6.33
C ALA A 52 1.59 38.17 -4.93
N ALA A 53 2.52 37.21 -4.86
CA ALA A 53 3.21 36.86 -3.64
C ALA A 53 3.96 38.10 -3.13
N ARG A 54 3.50 38.68 -2.02
CA ARG A 54 4.21 39.75 -1.31
C ARG A 54 5.59 39.23 -0.92
N ARG A 55 6.63 39.81 -1.52
CA ARG A 55 8.02 39.56 -1.10
C ARG A 55 8.16 40.00 0.36
N PRO A 56 8.75 39.18 1.25
CA PRO A 56 8.97 39.57 2.64
C PRO A 56 9.94 40.75 2.69
N ASN A 57 9.63 41.71 3.56
CA ASN A 57 10.38 42.94 3.77
C ASN A 57 11.84 42.62 4.17
N PRO A 58 12.85 43.12 3.43
CA PRO A 58 14.26 42.85 3.71
C PRO A 58 14.70 43.32 5.11
N LEU A 59 14.00 44.29 5.71
CA LEU A 59 14.28 44.75 7.07
C LEU A 59 14.00 43.67 8.13
N LEU A 60 13.03 42.78 7.89
CA LEU A 60 12.66 41.72 8.84
C LEU A 60 13.70 40.59 8.86
N ARG A 61 14.42 40.36 7.75
CA ARG A 61 15.53 39.40 7.69
C ARG A 61 16.78 39.91 8.43
N LEU A 62 17.01 41.23 8.45
CA LEU A 62 18.14 41.82 9.17
C LEU A 62 17.96 41.76 10.69
N ILE A 63 16.72 41.94 11.18
CA ILE A 63 16.41 41.88 12.62
C ILE A 63 16.52 40.44 13.16
N LEU A 64 16.12 39.42 12.38
CA LEU A 64 16.26 38.02 12.76
C LEU A 64 17.72 37.53 12.79
N LEU A 65 18.60 38.10 11.96
CA LEU A 65 20.03 37.75 11.94
C LEU A 65 20.83 38.43 13.07
N LEU A 66 20.44 39.64 13.48
CA LEU A 66 21.10 40.33 14.61
C LEU A 66 20.66 39.82 15.98
N GLY A 67 19.47 39.22 16.10
CA GLY A 67 19.01 38.57 17.33
C GLY A 67 19.68 37.23 17.65
N LEU A 68 20.38 36.61 16.70
CA LEU A 68 21.05 35.31 16.88
C LEU A 68 22.55 35.43 17.23
N CYS A 69 23.12 36.64 17.21
CA CYS A 69 24.54 36.87 17.52
C CYS A 69 24.80 37.36 18.97
N ALA A 70 23.78 37.46 19.81
CA ALA A 70 23.89 38.02 21.17
C ALA A 70 23.70 37.01 22.32
N SER A 71 23.86 35.70 22.09
CA SER A 71 23.71 34.68 23.14
C SER A 71 24.85 33.66 23.22
N LEU A 72 26.08 34.09 23.00
CA LEU A 72 27.28 33.30 23.32
C LEU A 72 28.26 34.14 24.13
N SER A 73 28.07 34.14 25.44
CA SER A 73 29.15 34.45 26.39
C SER A 73 28.86 33.82 27.76
N ALA A 74 29.91 33.22 28.31
CA ALA A 74 30.06 32.72 29.68
C ALA A 74 29.59 31.28 29.99
N CYS A 75 30.42 30.29 29.58
CA CYS A 75 30.74 29.18 30.48
C CYS A 75 32.26 29.14 30.69
N LYS A 76 32.64 29.39 31.94
CA LYS A 76 34.02 29.51 32.45
C LYS A 76 34.55 28.09 32.71
N ALA A 77 35.71 27.78 32.16
CA ALA A 77 36.40 26.50 32.33
C ALA A 77 36.96 26.36 33.77
N SER A 78 36.68 25.22 34.40
CA SER A 78 37.41 24.72 35.56
C SER A 78 38.46 23.72 35.04
N LYS A 79 39.73 24.03 35.34
CA LYS A 79 40.84 23.08 35.30
C LYS A 79 40.69 22.19 36.54
N ASP A 80 40.78 20.87 36.34
CA ASP A 80 41.45 19.88 37.19
C ASP A 80 40.83 18.50 36.97
N ALA A 81 41.49 17.65 36.19
CA ALA A 81 41.33 16.20 36.22
C ALA A 81 42.56 15.49 35.62
N PRO A 82 42.93 14.31 36.14
CA PRO A 82 44.24 13.70 35.93
C PRO A 82 44.32 12.88 34.63
N THR A 83 45.55 12.80 34.13
CA THR A 83 46.01 11.97 33.01
C THR A 83 45.71 10.48 33.22
N PRO A 84 45.10 9.77 32.26
CA PRO A 84 45.17 8.32 32.20
C PRO A 84 46.28 7.86 31.24
N GLU A 85 46.92 6.77 31.66
CA GLU A 85 48.00 6.07 31.00
C GLU A 85 47.66 5.56 29.59
N SER A 86 48.73 5.54 28.80
CA SER A 86 48.95 4.85 27.53
C SER A 86 48.34 3.45 27.48
N THR A 87 47.54 3.17 26.44
CA THR A 87 47.30 1.81 25.94
C THR A 87 47.63 1.72 24.45
N ASP A 88 48.22 0.58 24.10
CA ASP A 88 48.89 0.20 22.85
C ASP A 88 48.02 0.29 21.57
N PRO A 89 48.65 0.31 20.38
CA PRO A 89 47.95 0.45 19.10
C PRO A 89 47.09 -0.77 18.77
N VAL A 90 45.80 -0.53 18.53
CA VAL A 90 44.85 -1.52 18.03
C VAL A 90 45.11 -1.81 16.54
N GLU A 91 45.39 -3.08 16.27
CA GLU A 91 45.59 -3.69 14.96
C GLU A 91 44.33 -3.58 14.08
N ALA A 92 44.53 -3.27 12.79
CA ALA A 92 43.46 -3.05 11.82
C ALA A 92 42.64 -4.33 11.55
N PRO A 93 41.30 -4.26 11.35
CA PRO A 93 40.50 -5.45 11.09
C PRO A 93 40.83 -6.05 9.73
N GLN A 94 41.17 -7.34 9.75
CA GLN A 94 41.39 -8.18 8.59
C GLN A 94 40.13 -8.27 7.72
N THR A 95 40.35 -8.23 6.41
CA THR A 95 39.39 -8.43 5.32
C THR A 95 38.53 -9.69 5.53
N ALA A 96 37.21 -9.52 5.42
CA ALA A 96 36.24 -10.59 5.51
C ALA A 96 36.47 -11.70 4.45
N PRO A 97 36.30 -12.98 4.81
CA PRO A 97 36.49 -14.10 3.87
C PRO A 97 35.37 -14.17 2.83
N ALA A 98 35.74 -14.64 1.65
CA ALA A 98 34.90 -14.82 0.47
C ALA A 98 33.64 -15.65 0.76
N GLU A 99 32.52 -15.20 0.19
CA GLU A 99 31.18 -15.79 0.26
C GLU A 99 31.22 -17.31 0.00
N ALA A 100 30.97 -18.10 1.05
CA ALA A 100 30.66 -19.50 0.90
C ALA A 100 29.35 -19.62 0.12
N VAL A 101 29.41 -20.24 -1.06
CA VAL A 101 28.23 -20.52 -1.89
C VAL A 101 27.35 -21.52 -1.15
N GLU A 102 26.39 -21.01 -0.39
CA GLU A 102 25.41 -21.79 0.35
C GLU A 102 24.57 -22.60 -0.65
N LYS A 103 24.58 -23.93 -0.52
CA LYS A 103 23.76 -24.81 -1.38
C LYS A 103 22.29 -24.53 -1.12
N GLU A 104 21.66 -23.84 -2.05
CA GLU A 104 20.27 -23.41 -1.94
C GLU A 104 19.31 -24.61 -1.86
N ALA A 105 18.46 -24.63 -0.84
CA ALA A 105 17.49 -25.71 -0.65
C ALA A 105 16.51 -25.81 -1.84
N PRO A 106 16.16 -27.03 -2.29
CA PRO A 106 15.26 -27.21 -3.42
C PRO A 106 13.88 -26.58 -3.15
N ARG A 107 13.36 -25.84 -4.14
CA ARG A 107 12.03 -25.21 -4.12
C ARG A 107 10.96 -26.29 -3.99
N ALA A 108 10.04 -26.15 -3.05
CA ALA A 108 8.84 -26.98 -3.02
C ALA A 108 8.07 -26.81 -4.35
N PRO A 109 7.47 -27.87 -4.92
CA PRO A 109 6.71 -27.75 -6.15
C PRO A 109 5.65 -26.67 -5.99
N SER A 110 5.83 -25.53 -6.68
CA SER A 110 4.84 -24.46 -6.62
C SER A 110 3.68 -24.82 -7.51
N GLU A 111 2.46 -24.74 -6.97
CA GLU A 111 1.24 -24.77 -7.75
C GLU A 111 1.37 -23.83 -8.96
N ARG A 112 0.97 -24.32 -10.14
CA ARG A 112 1.06 -23.55 -11.37
C ARG A 112 0.24 -22.28 -11.21
N MET A 113 0.90 -21.13 -11.28
CA MET A 113 0.23 -19.84 -11.18
C MET A 113 -0.05 -19.32 -12.58
N GLU A 114 -1.25 -18.79 -12.80
CA GLU A 114 -1.59 -18.08 -14.03
C GLU A 114 -2.28 -16.74 -13.68
N PRO A 115 -2.18 -15.70 -14.51
CA PRO A 115 -2.96 -14.48 -14.33
C PRO A 115 -4.43 -14.76 -14.69
N THR A 116 -5.39 -14.35 -13.85
CA THR A 116 -6.82 -14.67 -14.06
C THR A 116 -7.77 -13.47 -13.94
N GLY A 117 -7.31 -12.34 -13.41
CA GLY A 117 -8.09 -11.13 -13.20
C GLY A 117 -8.20 -10.23 -14.44
N LYS A 118 -8.48 -8.93 -14.21
CA LYS A 118 -8.42 -7.93 -15.28
C LYS A 118 -6.96 -7.69 -15.64
N ILE A 119 -6.57 -8.24 -16.78
CA ILE A 119 -5.21 -8.26 -17.27
C ILE A 119 -5.00 -7.15 -18.32
N LYS A 120 -3.81 -6.56 -18.32
CA LYS A 120 -3.33 -5.70 -19.41
C LYS A 120 -1.85 -5.99 -19.65
N GLU A 121 -1.47 -6.23 -20.90
CA GLU A 121 -0.06 -6.21 -21.30
C GLU A 121 0.41 -4.75 -21.39
N VAL A 122 1.60 -4.48 -20.84
CA VAL A 122 2.19 -3.15 -20.79
C VAL A 122 3.68 -3.19 -21.07
N GLN A 123 4.21 -2.12 -21.65
CA GLN A 123 5.62 -1.96 -21.92
C GLN A 123 6.34 -1.32 -20.72
N LEU A 124 7.37 -1.99 -20.22
CA LEU A 124 8.24 -1.43 -19.19
C LEU A 124 9.04 -0.26 -19.79
N ARG A 125 9.10 0.89 -19.08
CA ARG A 125 9.92 2.00 -19.57
C ARG A 125 11.41 1.60 -19.51
N ARG A 126 12.16 1.86 -20.58
CA ARG A 126 13.61 1.60 -20.64
C ARG A 126 14.48 2.75 -20.13
N LYS A 127 13.87 3.84 -19.63
CA LYS A 127 14.61 4.99 -19.08
C LYS A 127 15.09 4.71 -17.65
N PRO A 128 16.25 5.27 -17.23
CA PRO A 128 16.66 5.24 -15.83
C PRO A 128 15.51 5.69 -14.90
N GLY A 129 15.29 4.94 -13.82
CA GLY A 129 14.19 5.18 -12.87
C GLY A 129 12.83 4.63 -13.28
N SER A 130 12.76 3.75 -14.29
CA SER A 130 11.56 2.96 -14.57
C SER A 130 11.22 1.99 -13.45
N ILE A 131 12.24 1.40 -12.85
CA ILE A 131 12.19 0.67 -11.58
C ILE A 131 12.61 1.66 -10.50
N VAL A 132 11.63 2.17 -9.76
CA VAL A 132 11.81 3.28 -8.80
C VAL A 132 12.43 2.77 -7.50
N ASP A 133 11.89 1.67 -7.01
CA ASP A 133 12.29 0.91 -5.82
C ASP A 133 11.85 -0.56 -6.05
N GLY A 134 11.85 -1.39 -5.00
CA GLY A 134 11.49 -2.81 -5.12
C GLY A 134 9.99 -3.09 -5.33
N ASP A 135 9.10 -2.11 -5.13
CA ASP A 135 7.64 -2.27 -5.22
C ASP A 135 6.93 -1.23 -6.11
N THR A 136 7.68 -0.39 -6.81
CA THR A 136 7.15 0.67 -7.65
C THR A 136 7.80 0.68 -9.04
N LEU A 137 6.96 0.53 -10.07
CA LEU A 137 7.38 0.51 -11.48
C LEU A 137 6.72 1.64 -12.29
N ARG A 138 7.31 1.99 -13.44
CA ARG A 138 6.74 2.90 -14.44
C ARG A 138 6.68 2.21 -15.80
N VAL A 139 5.49 2.23 -16.40
CA VAL A 139 5.21 1.64 -17.72
C VAL A 139 4.74 2.72 -18.69
N VAL A 140 4.76 2.42 -19.99
CA VAL A 140 4.45 3.41 -21.05
C VAL A 140 2.97 3.80 -21.04
N GLU A 141 2.09 2.84 -20.87
CA GLU A 141 0.63 2.96 -21.03
C GLU A 141 -0.07 3.67 -19.88
N PHE A 142 0.64 3.91 -18.77
CA PHE A 142 0.12 4.59 -17.61
C PHE A 142 0.87 5.89 -17.34
N ASN A 143 0.12 6.95 -17.06
CA ASN A 143 0.64 8.26 -16.68
C ASN A 143 1.15 8.29 -15.22
N LYS A 144 0.65 7.38 -14.37
CA LYS A 144 1.07 7.18 -12.98
C LYS A 144 1.88 5.89 -12.86
N SER A 145 2.67 5.79 -11.80
CA SER A 145 3.40 4.56 -11.49
C SER A 145 2.46 3.42 -11.05
N LEU A 146 2.96 2.21 -11.20
CA LEU A 146 2.42 0.99 -10.61
C LEU A 146 2.92 0.89 -9.18
N ARG A 147 2.01 0.69 -8.22
CA ARG A 147 2.33 0.19 -6.87
C ARG A 147 2.00 -1.29 -6.85
N LEU A 148 3.03 -2.08 -6.61
CA LEU A 148 2.92 -3.52 -6.55
C LEU A 148 2.28 -3.90 -5.21
N ILE A 149 1.06 -4.44 -5.27
CA ILE A 149 0.29 -4.77 -4.06
C ILE A 149 0.82 -6.04 -3.39
N ASN A 150 0.48 -6.23 -2.12
CA ASN A 150 0.90 -7.37 -1.31
C ASN A 150 2.41 -7.43 -1.03
N ILE A 151 3.16 -6.41 -1.43
CA ILE A 151 4.55 -6.16 -1.04
C ILE A 151 4.75 -4.71 -0.57
N ASP A 152 5.75 -4.50 0.27
CA ASP A 152 6.20 -3.21 0.80
C ASP A 152 7.70 -3.33 1.07
N THR A 153 8.49 -3.04 0.04
CA THR A 153 9.95 -3.10 0.14
C THR A 153 10.45 -1.91 0.93
N GLU A 154 11.54 -2.06 1.68
CA GLU A 154 12.11 -0.94 2.45
C GLU A 154 12.55 0.20 1.53
N GLU A 155 12.58 1.42 2.08
CA GLU A 155 12.90 2.61 1.28
C GLU A 155 14.37 2.59 0.82
N VAL A 156 14.64 3.21 -0.33
CA VAL A 156 15.99 3.38 -0.87
C VAL A 156 16.62 4.69 -0.40
N PHE A 157 17.95 4.76 -0.34
CA PHE A 157 18.64 5.99 0.06
C PHE A 157 18.57 7.02 -1.07
N ARG A 158 17.71 8.03 -0.88
CA ARG A 158 17.62 9.19 -1.80
C ARG A 158 18.61 10.30 -1.44
N ASP A 159 19.04 10.32 -0.17
CA ASP A 159 19.97 11.28 0.38
C ASP A 159 21.35 10.63 0.58
N ARG A 160 22.40 11.28 0.06
CA ARG A 160 23.79 10.82 0.19
C ARG A 160 24.25 10.83 1.64
N ASP A 161 23.79 11.79 2.44
CA ASP A 161 24.21 11.93 3.84
C ASP A 161 23.60 10.81 4.69
N GLN A 162 22.33 10.45 4.45
CA GLN A 162 21.71 9.30 5.11
C GLN A 162 22.44 8.00 4.76
N LYS A 163 22.80 7.81 3.49
CA LYS A 163 23.57 6.64 3.05
C LYS A 163 24.94 6.58 3.72
N ALA A 164 25.64 7.71 3.80
CA ALA A 164 26.94 7.80 4.47
C ALA A 164 26.84 7.50 5.96
N LYS A 165 25.84 8.06 6.67
CA LYS A 165 25.56 7.76 8.08
C LYS A 165 25.30 6.27 8.31
N ALA A 166 24.45 5.66 7.49
CA ALA A 166 24.12 4.24 7.59
C ALA A 166 25.36 3.36 7.35
N ALA A 167 26.21 3.73 6.38
CA ALA A 167 27.46 3.02 6.08
C ALA A 167 28.51 3.17 7.20
N GLN A 168 28.58 4.34 7.84
CA GLN A 168 29.52 4.59 8.93
C GLN A 168 29.14 3.80 10.19
N SER A 169 27.85 3.81 10.57
CA SER A 169 27.35 3.04 11.71
C SER A 169 25.87 2.77 11.58
N TRP A 170 25.52 1.55 11.14
CA TRP A 170 24.14 1.11 11.03
C TRP A 170 23.40 1.22 12.37
N LYS A 171 24.03 0.84 13.48
CA LYS A 171 23.43 0.89 14.82
C LYS A 171 23.06 2.33 15.22
N ALA A 172 23.96 3.29 15.01
CA ALA A 172 23.70 4.70 15.32
C ALA A 172 22.62 5.28 14.40
N TYR A 173 22.68 4.98 13.10
CA TYR A 173 21.66 5.37 12.14
C TYR A 173 20.27 4.81 12.52
N LEU A 174 20.20 3.52 12.86
CA LEU A 174 18.95 2.88 13.26
C LEU A 174 18.37 3.50 14.53
N ALA A 175 19.20 3.82 15.52
CA ALA A 175 18.77 4.51 16.74
C ALA A 175 18.21 5.91 16.43
N GLU A 176 18.86 6.67 15.54
CA GLU A 176 18.38 7.97 15.05
C GLU A 176 17.00 7.82 14.37
N GLN A 177 16.83 6.80 13.53
CA GLN A 177 15.56 6.60 12.82
C GLN A 177 14.42 6.14 13.74
N THR A 178 14.70 5.28 14.72
CA THR A 178 13.68 4.63 15.56
C THR A 178 13.30 5.41 16.83
N GLY A 179 14.08 6.41 17.24
CA GLY A 179 13.87 7.19 18.47
C GLY A 179 12.55 7.99 18.55
N GLN A 180 11.77 8.05 17.47
CA GLN A 180 10.48 8.77 17.43
C GLN A 180 9.25 7.88 17.69
N GLY A 181 9.45 6.56 17.86
CA GLY A 181 8.38 5.59 18.10
C GLY A 181 7.54 5.24 16.85
N GLY A 182 6.74 4.18 16.96
CA GLY A 182 5.86 3.69 15.88
C GLY A 182 6.59 2.99 14.72
N HIS A 183 5.82 2.58 13.71
CA HIS A 183 6.29 1.87 12.51
C HIS A 183 6.85 2.82 11.44
N ARG A 184 7.82 3.66 11.80
CA ARG A 184 8.41 4.63 10.86
C ARG A 184 9.08 3.91 9.68
N THR A 185 8.90 4.42 8.47
CA THR A 185 9.64 3.99 7.28
C THR A 185 10.86 4.89 7.08
N PHE A 186 11.98 4.30 6.67
CA PHE A 186 13.24 5.00 6.43
C PHE A 186 14.12 4.19 5.47
N ALA A 187 15.09 4.85 4.84
CA ALA A 187 15.94 4.18 3.87
C ALA A 187 16.88 3.17 4.53
N THR A 188 17.08 2.02 3.89
CA THR A 188 17.93 0.94 4.42
C THR A 188 18.79 0.29 3.33
N PRO A 189 19.86 -0.42 3.71
CA PRO A 189 20.60 -1.28 2.80
C PRO A 189 19.76 -2.41 2.21
N MET A 190 18.77 -2.93 2.94
CA MET A 190 17.83 -3.90 2.38
C MET A 190 16.90 -3.31 1.31
N GLY A 191 16.52 -2.03 1.43
CA GLY A 191 15.79 -1.33 0.37
C GLY A 191 16.59 -1.22 -0.93
N GLU A 192 17.90 -0.93 -0.83
CA GLU A 192 18.81 -0.96 -1.99
C GLU A 192 18.93 -2.36 -2.61
N LYS A 193 19.02 -3.41 -1.78
CA LYS A 193 19.02 -4.80 -2.27
C LYS A 193 17.72 -5.16 -2.96
N ALA A 194 16.56 -4.74 -2.44
CA ALA A 194 15.26 -4.97 -3.08
C ALA A 194 15.16 -4.26 -4.43
N LEU A 195 15.65 -3.02 -4.55
CA LEU A 195 15.75 -2.33 -5.84
C LEU A 195 16.70 -3.05 -6.81
N SER A 196 17.84 -3.55 -6.34
CA SER A 196 18.75 -4.34 -7.18
C SER A 196 18.10 -5.64 -7.66
N PHE A 197 17.41 -6.36 -6.78
CA PHE A 197 16.65 -7.56 -7.13
C PHE A 197 15.60 -7.26 -8.20
N ALA A 198 14.83 -6.18 -8.05
CA ALA A 198 13.85 -5.74 -9.04
C ALA A 198 14.51 -5.46 -10.41
N ARG A 199 15.64 -4.75 -10.42
CA ARG A 199 16.40 -4.45 -11.64
C ARG A 199 16.90 -5.70 -12.34
N ASP A 200 17.44 -6.65 -11.59
CA ASP A 200 17.90 -7.92 -12.15
C ASP A 200 16.75 -8.78 -12.66
N PHE A 201 15.62 -8.80 -11.95
CA PHE A 201 14.43 -9.54 -12.34
C PHE A 201 13.85 -9.05 -13.66
N PHE A 202 13.81 -7.73 -13.86
CA PHE A 202 13.22 -7.10 -15.05
C PHE A 202 14.24 -6.71 -16.13
N ARG A 203 15.52 -7.08 -15.99
CA ARG A 203 16.59 -6.63 -16.91
C ARG A 203 16.27 -6.95 -18.37
N ASP A 204 15.81 -8.18 -18.61
CA ASP A 204 15.55 -8.72 -19.94
C ASP A 204 14.03 -8.77 -20.27
N VAL A 205 13.23 -7.98 -19.54
CA VAL A 205 11.76 -7.91 -19.68
C VAL A 205 11.34 -6.60 -20.35
N ASP A 206 10.91 -6.67 -21.61
CA ASP A 206 10.33 -5.52 -22.34
C ASP A 206 8.84 -5.33 -22.07
N THR A 207 8.10 -6.44 -22.11
CA THR A 207 6.65 -6.47 -21.86
C THR A 207 6.36 -7.30 -20.63
N LEU A 208 5.44 -6.80 -19.82
CA LEU A 208 4.94 -7.49 -18.63
C LEU A 208 3.42 -7.43 -18.60
N THR A 209 2.83 -8.36 -17.86
CA THR A 209 1.38 -8.48 -17.70
C THR A 209 1.00 -7.93 -16.34
N VAL A 210 0.19 -6.88 -16.29
CA VAL A 210 -0.37 -6.37 -15.02
C VAL A 210 -1.75 -6.96 -14.75
N GLU A 211 -2.00 -7.33 -13.50
CA GLU A 211 -3.30 -7.83 -13.04
C GLU A 211 -3.81 -6.94 -11.89
N TYR A 212 -5.04 -6.43 -12.01
CA TYR A 212 -5.72 -5.80 -10.88
C TYR A 212 -6.38 -6.86 -10.00
N GLN A 213 -6.09 -6.83 -8.70
CA GLN A 213 -6.73 -7.75 -7.74
C GLN A 213 -8.22 -7.48 -7.57
N SER A 214 -8.68 -6.25 -7.81
CA SER A 214 -10.09 -5.89 -7.74
C SER A 214 -10.44 -4.86 -8.81
N PRO A 215 -11.54 -5.05 -9.57
CA PRO A 215 -11.99 -4.05 -10.53
C PRO A 215 -12.51 -2.76 -9.85
N ALA A 216 -12.88 -2.83 -8.57
CA ALA A 216 -13.35 -1.68 -7.79
C ALA A 216 -12.21 -0.91 -7.09
N HIS A 217 -11.00 -1.47 -7.02
CA HIS A 217 -9.86 -0.90 -6.29
C HIS A 217 -8.62 -0.89 -7.18
N THR A 218 -8.66 -0.09 -8.23
CA THR A 218 -7.56 0.01 -9.19
C THR A 218 -6.52 1.04 -8.77
N ARG A 219 -6.88 1.97 -7.86
CA ARG A 219 -6.02 3.06 -7.40
C ARG A 219 -5.78 3.03 -5.89
N GLY A 220 -4.56 3.41 -5.49
CA GLY A 220 -4.21 3.65 -4.09
C GLY A 220 -4.39 5.10 -3.69
N PHE A 221 -4.05 5.42 -2.43
CA PHE A 221 -4.15 6.77 -1.87
C PHE A 221 -3.47 7.84 -2.75
N PHE A 222 -2.24 7.60 -3.20
CA PHE A 222 -1.48 8.51 -4.07
C PHE A 222 -1.81 8.36 -5.57
N ASP A 223 -2.97 7.81 -5.90
CA ASP A 223 -3.45 7.62 -7.29
C ASP A 223 -2.56 6.71 -8.17
N ARG A 224 -1.70 5.91 -7.53
CA ARG A 224 -0.91 4.85 -8.19
C ARG A 224 -1.80 3.66 -8.54
N HIS A 225 -1.51 3.00 -9.65
CA HIS A 225 -2.21 1.77 -10.02
C HIS A 225 -1.84 0.62 -9.06
N LEU A 226 -2.84 -0.04 -8.48
CA LEU A 226 -2.66 -1.16 -7.56
C LEU A 226 -2.68 -2.48 -8.32
N VAL A 227 -1.51 -3.07 -8.56
CA VAL A 227 -1.38 -4.23 -9.47
C VAL A 227 -0.46 -5.32 -8.93
N MET A 228 -0.68 -6.54 -9.41
CA MET A 228 0.32 -7.60 -9.44
C MET A 228 1.00 -7.63 -10.81
N VAL A 229 2.26 -8.05 -10.85
CA VAL A 229 3.03 -8.13 -12.09
C VAL A 229 3.39 -9.57 -12.40
N TRP A 230 3.15 -9.95 -13.65
CA TRP A 230 3.39 -11.28 -14.19
C TRP A 230 4.38 -11.21 -15.36
N VAL A 231 5.31 -12.16 -15.39
CA VAL A 231 6.29 -12.33 -16.47
C VAL A 231 6.43 -13.82 -16.77
N LYS A 232 6.88 -14.16 -17.98
CA LYS A 232 7.27 -15.53 -18.30
C LYS A 232 8.65 -15.83 -17.73
N SER A 233 8.84 -17.02 -17.18
CA SER A 233 10.05 -17.45 -16.46
C SER A 233 11.30 -17.51 -17.34
N ASP A 234 11.14 -17.76 -18.64
CA ASP A 234 12.20 -17.72 -19.65
C ASP A 234 12.81 -16.32 -19.84
N ARG A 235 12.09 -15.26 -19.43
CA ARG A 235 12.56 -13.87 -19.44
C ARG A 235 13.22 -13.43 -18.13
N VAL A 236 13.24 -14.29 -17.12
CA VAL A 236 13.82 -13.99 -15.80
C VAL A 236 15.10 -14.79 -15.62
N PRO A 237 16.20 -14.19 -15.13
CA PRO A 237 17.43 -14.93 -14.87
C PRO A 237 17.19 -16.12 -13.94
N LYS A 238 17.55 -17.34 -14.38
CA LYS A 238 17.35 -18.59 -13.62
C LYS A 238 17.91 -18.54 -12.20
N LYS A 239 18.98 -17.78 -11.98
CA LYS A 239 19.59 -17.57 -10.65
C LYS A 239 18.68 -16.87 -9.63
N LEU A 240 17.68 -16.11 -10.08
CA LEU A 240 16.74 -15.41 -9.19
C LEU A 240 15.53 -16.28 -8.81
N VAL A 241 15.22 -17.27 -9.65
CA VAL A 241 14.05 -18.14 -9.52
C VAL A 241 14.45 -19.58 -9.84
N PRO A 242 15.36 -20.18 -9.06
CA PRO A 242 15.86 -21.52 -9.33
C PRO A 242 14.72 -22.54 -9.35
N GLY A 243 14.77 -23.44 -10.34
CA GLY A 243 13.77 -24.50 -10.52
C GLY A 243 12.43 -24.05 -11.12
N ALA A 244 12.28 -22.78 -11.53
CA ALA A 244 11.10 -22.36 -12.29
C ALA A 244 11.07 -23.05 -13.67
N PRO A 245 9.97 -23.74 -14.04
CA PRO A 245 9.86 -24.34 -15.37
C PRO A 245 9.86 -23.26 -16.44
N GLU A 246 10.45 -23.54 -17.61
CA GLU A 246 10.58 -22.60 -18.71
C GLU A 246 9.21 -22.24 -19.33
N GLY A 247 9.00 -20.96 -19.65
CA GLY A 247 7.74 -20.46 -20.24
C GLY A 247 6.54 -20.41 -19.28
N GLU A 248 6.70 -20.76 -18.01
CA GLU A 248 5.66 -20.62 -16.98
C GLU A 248 5.51 -19.18 -16.50
N TRP A 249 4.34 -18.85 -15.96
CA TRP A 249 4.10 -17.53 -15.39
C TRP A 249 4.71 -17.41 -14.00
N LEU A 250 5.44 -16.32 -13.79
CA LEU A 250 5.96 -15.88 -12.50
C LEU A 250 5.23 -14.63 -12.05
N ASN A 251 4.80 -14.61 -10.79
CA ASN A 251 4.29 -13.42 -10.14
C ASN A 251 5.44 -12.72 -9.40
N TYR A 252 5.92 -11.58 -9.90
CA TYR A 252 7.05 -10.87 -9.30
C TYR A 252 6.80 -10.55 -7.82
N ASN A 253 5.57 -10.15 -7.46
CA ASN A 253 5.25 -9.79 -6.08
C ASN A 253 5.47 -11.00 -5.14
N VAL A 254 5.04 -12.19 -5.54
CA VAL A 254 5.28 -13.43 -4.79
C VAL A 254 6.77 -13.77 -4.73
N GLU A 255 7.49 -13.66 -5.85
CA GLU A 255 8.93 -13.95 -5.91
C GLU A 255 9.74 -12.97 -5.04
N ALA A 256 9.36 -11.69 -4.96
CA ALA A 256 9.98 -10.72 -4.07
C ALA A 256 9.81 -11.09 -2.58
N VAL A 257 8.63 -11.60 -2.19
CA VAL A 257 8.42 -12.12 -0.83
C VAL A 257 9.25 -13.37 -0.59
N ARG A 258 9.28 -14.32 -1.54
CA ARG A 258 10.04 -15.58 -1.43
C ARG A 258 11.54 -15.36 -1.32
N ALA A 259 12.05 -14.34 -2.01
CA ALA A 259 13.45 -13.91 -1.95
C ALA A 259 13.78 -13.13 -0.66
N GLY A 260 12.78 -12.82 0.18
CA GLY A 260 12.97 -12.01 1.39
C GLY A 260 13.24 -10.53 1.11
N MET A 261 12.86 -10.03 -0.07
CA MET A 261 13.01 -8.60 -0.40
C MET A 261 11.86 -7.76 0.17
N SER A 262 10.75 -8.40 0.52
CA SER A 262 9.56 -7.78 1.11
C SER A 262 8.88 -8.76 2.07
N PRO A 263 8.20 -8.28 3.12
CA PRO A 263 7.17 -9.08 3.78
C PRO A 263 5.95 -9.24 2.88
N TYR A 264 5.05 -10.17 3.22
CA TYR A 264 3.70 -10.19 2.66
C TYR A 264 2.89 -9.05 3.29
N PHE A 265 2.67 -7.99 2.51
CA PHE A 265 2.10 -6.72 2.96
C PHE A 265 0.58 -6.67 2.79
N THR A 266 -0.17 -6.95 3.84
CA THR A 266 -1.64 -7.10 3.79
C THR A 266 -2.43 -5.82 4.12
N LYS A 267 -1.80 -4.64 4.09
CA LYS A 267 -2.47 -3.35 4.40
C LYS A 267 -3.75 -3.09 3.59
N TYR A 268 -3.77 -3.51 2.32
CA TYR A 268 -4.92 -3.37 1.41
C TYR A 268 -5.89 -4.58 1.47
N GLY A 269 -5.81 -5.38 2.53
CA GLY A 269 -6.51 -6.65 2.67
C GLY A 269 -5.66 -7.83 2.20
N TYR A 270 -6.11 -9.03 2.55
CA TYR A 270 -5.51 -10.24 2.00
C TYR A 270 -5.62 -10.28 0.47
N SER A 271 -4.58 -10.83 -0.17
CA SER A 271 -4.64 -11.22 -1.57
C SER A 271 -5.82 -12.15 -1.79
N ARG A 272 -6.77 -11.78 -2.67
CA ARG A 272 -8.00 -12.54 -2.87
C ARG A 272 -7.77 -13.96 -3.40
N ARG A 273 -6.68 -14.14 -4.16
CA ARG A 273 -6.38 -15.39 -4.87
C ARG A 273 -5.07 -16.02 -4.41
N LEU A 274 -4.07 -15.20 -4.10
CA LEU A 274 -2.71 -15.68 -3.81
C LEU A 274 -2.38 -15.60 -2.32
N HIS A 275 -3.38 -15.52 -1.42
CA HIS A 275 -3.12 -15.40 0.01
C HIS A 275 -2.19 -16.51 0.52
N GLU A 276 -2.53 -17.77 0.23
CA GLU A 276 -1.74 -18.92 0.67
C GLU A 276 -0.37 -18.94 0.02
N THR A 277 -0.27 -18.58 -1.27
CA THR A 277 1.00 -18.48 -1.99
C THR A 277 1.93 -17.45 -1.36
N PHE A 278 1.43 -16.27 -1.01
CA PHE A 278 2.21 -15.23 -0.32
C PHE A 278 2.59 -15.67 1.10
N SER A 279 1.65 -16.24 1.86
CA SER A 279 1.90 -16.76 3.21
C SER A 279 3.01 -17.83 3.19
N GLN A 280 2.96 -18.74 2.22
CA GLN A 280 3.96 -19.77 2.02
C GLN A 280 5.32 -19.18 1.61
N ALA A 281 5.35 -18.26 0.65
CA ALA A 281 6.57 -17.56 0.24
C ALA A 281 7.25 -16.84 1.41
N GLN A 282 6.46 -16.19 2.28
CA GLN A 282 7.00 -15.54 3.48
C GLN A 282 7.55 -16.56 4.48
N ARG A 283 6.85 -17.68 4.71
CA ARG A 283 7.35 -18.77 5.57
C ARG A 283 8.67 -19.32 5.06
N GLU A 284 8.78 -19.58 3.75
CA GLU A 284 10.02 -20.04 3.11
C GLU A 284 11.16 -19.03 3.31
N ALA A 285 10.89 -17.74 3.07
CA ALA A 285 11.90 -16.71 3.24
C ALA A 285 12.38 -16.58 4.70
N LYS A 286 11.46 -16.69 5.67
CA LYS A 286 11.79 -16.70 7.11
C LYS A 286 12.60 -17.94 7.51
N GLN A 287 12.17 -19.12 7.10
CA GLN A 287 12.84 -20.39 7.42
C GLN A 287 14.26 -20.46 6.87
N ASN A 288 14.48 -19.90 5.67
CA ASN A 288 15.79 -19.84 5.02
C ASN A 288 16.56 -18.55 5.33
N GLN A 289 16.10 -17.73 6.28
CA GLN A 289 16.74 -16.48 6.70
C GLN A 289 17.14 -15.56 5.53
N ARG A 290 16.27 -15.43 4.52
CA ARG A 290 16.56 -14.67 3.30
C ARG A 290 16.29 -13.18 3.47
N GLY A 291 17.14 -12.35 2.88
CA GLY A 291 16.91 -10.90 2.75
C GLY A 291 16.64 -10.22 4.09
N ILE A 292 15.47 -9.59 4.25
CA ILE A 292 15.06 -8.92 5.49
C ILE A 292 14.94 -9.87 6.69
N TRP A 293 14.91 -11.18 6.45
CA TRP A 293 14.85 -12.22 7.48
C TRP A 293 16.22 -12.76 7.89
N ALA A 294 17.30 -12.31 7.24
CA ALA A 294 18.65 -12.70 7.62
C ALA A 294 19.04 -12.16 9.00
N LYS A 295 19.85 -12.91 9.75
CA LYS A 295 20.26 -12.56 11.11
C LYS A 295 20.99 -11.22 11.19
N ASP A 296 21.76 -10.90 10.16
CA ASP A 296 22.59 -9.70 10.00
C ASP A 296 21.96 -8.67 9.04
N ALA A 297 20.68 -8.83 8.70
CA ALA A 297 19.99 -7.92 7.81
C ALA A 297 19.98 -6.49 8.38
N GLN A 298 20.50 -5.54 7.60
CA GLN A 298 20.37 -4.11 7.87
C GLN A 298 19.01 -3.64 7.37
N ALA A 299 17.98 -3.99 8.14
CA ALA A 299 16.56 -3.90 7.81
C ALA A 299 15.76 -3.22 8.94
N TYR A 300 14.45 -3.04 8.75
CA TYR A 300 13.56 -2.64 9.84
C TYR A 300 13.58 -3.68 10.97
N PRO A 301 13.72 -3.26 12.24
CA PRO A 301 13.87 -4.18 13.36
C PRO A 301 12.52 -4.72 13.89
N ASP A 302 11.39 -4.18 13.42
CA ASP A 302 10.07 -4.34 14.04
C ASP A 302 9.06 -5.08 13.15
N TYR A 303 9.51 -5.97 12.27
CA TYR A 303 8.65 -6.66 11.30
C TYR A 303 7.50 -7.44 11.92
N ASP A 304 7.69 -8.09 13.06
CA ASP A 304 6.59 -8.84 13.70
C ASP A 304 5.45 -7.90 14.12
N GLY A 305 5.79 -6.71 14.65
CA GLY A 305 4.81 -5.68 14.97
C GLY A 305 4.10 -5.15 13.73
N ARG A 306 4.85 -4.86 12.65
CA ARG A 306 4.29 -4.40 11.38
C ARG A 306 3.35 -5.43 10.76
N ILE A 307 3.74 -6.70 10.75
CA ILE A 307 2.91 -7.80 10.22
C ILE A 307 1.63 -7.95 11.03
N ALA A 308 1.72 -7.94 12.36
CA ALA A 308 0.53 -8.01 13.22
C ALA A 308 -0.42 -6.81 12.96
N TRP A 309 0.15 -5.62 12.80
CA TRP A 309 -0.59 -4.42 12.47
C TRP A 309 -1.31 -4.52 11.10
N TRP A 310 -0.59 -4.89 10.03
CA TRP A 310 -1.18 -5.07 8.70
C TRP A 310 -2.22 -6.19 8.67
N LYS A 311 -1.98 -7.28 9.40
CA LYS A 311 -2.96 -8.36 9.55
C LYS A 311 -4.27 -7.85 10.18
N GLY A 312 -4.19 -7.04 11.23
CA GLY A 312 -5.36 -6.42 11.85
C GLY A 312 -6.17 -5.58 10.85
N MET A 313 -5.50 -4.79 9.99
CA MET A 313 -6.15 -4.07 8.89
C MET A 313 -6.82 -5.02 7.90
N ALA A 314 -6.13 -6.09 7.51
CA ALA A 314 -6.63 -7.06 6.56
C ALA A 314 -7.88 -7.81 7.07
N ASP A 315 -7.89 -8.14 8.36
CA ASP A 315 -9.02 -8.78 9.03
C ASP A 315 -10.26 -7.87 9.00
N GLN A 316 -10.11 -6.57 9.27
CA GLN A 316 -11.23 -5.61 9.18
C GLN A 316 -11.78 -5.51 7.74
N ILE A 317 -10.91 -5.45 6.73
CA ILE A 317 -11.31 -5.43 5.32
C ILE A 317 -12.02 -6.74 4.94
N GLN A 318 -11.55 -7.89 5.43
CA GLN A 318 -12.17 -9.18 5.15
C GLN A 318 -13.57 -9.28 5.77
N GLN A 319 -13.74 -8.81 7.01
CA GLN A 319 -15.03 -8.72 7.68
C GLN A 319 -15.98 -7.78 6.93
N PHE A 320 -15.51 -6.60 6.54
CA PHE A 320 -16.27 -5.68 5.71
C PHE A 320 -16.75 -6.32 4.40
N ARG A 321 -15.85 -7.00 3.66
CA ARG A 321 -16.22 -7.68 2.42
C ARG A 321 -17.26 -8.77 2.63
N ALA A 322 -17.27 -9.43 3.79
CA ALA A 322 -18.32 -10.40 4.12
C ALA A 322 -19.65 -9.70 4.41
N TYR A 323 -19.62 -8.64 5.22
CA TYR A 323 -20.77 -7.82 5.57
C TYR A 323 -21.43 -7.17 4.34
N ALA A 324 -20.66 -6.57 3.45
CA ALA A 324 -21.13 -5.87 2.26
C ALA A 324 -21.82 -6.80 1.23
N LYS A 325 -21.65 -8.13 1.32
CA LYS A 325 -22.37 -9.08 0.46
C LYS A 325 -23.87 -9.10 0.76
N THR A 326 -24.24 -8.90 2.02
CA THR A 326 -25.65 -8.85 2.45
C THR A 326 -26.14 -7.42 2.71
N HIS A 327 -25.24 -6.44 2.63
CA HIS A 327 -25.49 -5.01 2.84
C HIS A 327 -24.91 -4.18 1.68
N PRO A 328 -25.40 -4.38 0.44
CA PRO A 328 -24.84 -3.75 -0.76
C PRO A 328 -24.99 -2.22 -0.78
N GLU A 329 -25.83 -1.66 0.08
CA GLU A 329 -25.98 -0.22 0.29
C GLU A 329 -24.80 0.42 1.02
N THR A 330 -23.94 -0.38 1.65
CA THR A 330 -22.74 0.12 2.34
C THR A 330 -21.67 0.54 1.35
N ILE A 331 -21.15 1.75 1.52
CA ILE A 331 -20.17 2.35 0.62
C ILE A 331 -18.75 2.04 1.13
N ASP A 332 -17.98 1.28 0.34
CA ASP A 332 -16.53 1.12 0.52
C ASP A 332 -15.82 2.41 0.08
N LEU A 333 -15.32 3.19 1.04
CA LEU A 333 -14.65 4.45 0.73
C LEU A 333 -13.34 4.25 -0.04
N ALA A 334 -12.72 3.06 0.02
CA ALA A 334 -11.50 2.78 -0.73
C ALA A 334 -11.75 2.54 -2.23
N ALA A 335 -13.00 2.24 -2.61
CA ALA A 335 -13.38 1.95 -3.98
C ALA A 335 -13.24 3.18 -4.89
N ASP A 336 -12.88 2.95 -6.15
CA ASP A 336 -12.63 4.01 -7.13
C ASP A 336 -13.88 4.88 -7.39
N ALA A 337 -15.07 4.30 -7.33
CA ALA A 337 -16.34 4.98 -7.56
C ALA A 337 -16.97 5.58 -6.29
N ALA A 338 -16.32 5.49 -5.13
CA ALA A 338 -16.95 5.83 -3.84
C ALA A 338 -17.53 7.26 -3.79
N PHE A 339 -16.78 8.25 -4.30
CA PHE A 339 -17.21 9.65 -4.30
C PHE A 339 -18.32 9.92 -5.32
N ASP A 340 -18.32 9.23 -6.46
CA ASP A 340 -19.41 9.33 -7.43
C ASP A 340 -20.71 8.75 -6.85
N THR A 341 -20.61 7.60 -6.16
CA THR A 341 -21.72 6.99 -5.42
C THR A 341 -22.24 7.92 -4.32
N LEU A 342 -21.35 8.57 -3.56
CA LEU A 342 -21.75 9.53 -2.52
C LEU A 342 -22.43 10.77 -3.13
N ASN A 343 -21.89 11.34 -4.20
CA ASN A 343 -22.52 12.46 -4.90
C ASN A 343 -23.93 12.14 -5.38
N ALA A 344 -24.16 10.93 -5.90
CA ALA A 344 -25.48 10.48 -6.32
C ALA A 344 -26.48 10.30 -5.15
N LYS A 345 -25.98 10.30 -3.90
CA LYS A 345 -26.74 10.06 -2.67
C LYS A 345 -26.85 11.29 -1.77
N ILE A 346 -26.59 12.50 -2.27
CA ILE A 346 -26.74 13.73 -1.49
C ILE A 346 -28.18 13.83 -0.93
N GLY A 347 -28.29 14.04 0.39
CA GLY A 347 -29.55 14.06 1.13
C GLY A 347 -30.03 12.68 1.61
N GLU A 348 -29.43 11.59 1.14
CA GLU A 348 -29.73 10.25 1.64
C GLU A 348 -28.87 9.91 2.87
N ARG A 349 -29.37 8.97 3.67
CA ARG A 349 -28.62 8.35 4.76
C ARG A 349 -27.90 7.12 4.26
N VAL A 350 -26.61 7.03 4.56
CA VAL A 350 -25.73 5.95 4.07
C VAL A 350 -24.86 5.42 5.19
N VAL A 351 -24.38 4.19 5.03
CA VAL A 351 -23.28 3.62 5.81
C VAL A 351 -22.01 3.68 4.97
N VAL A 352 -20.95 4.28 5.51
CA VAL A 352 -19.62 4.34 4.87
C VAL A 352 -18.62 3.53 5.69
N PHE A 353 -17.86 2.67 5.03
CA PHE A 353 -16.69 2.00 5.59
C PHE A 353 -15.41 2.67 5.08
N GLY A 354 -14.54 3.15 5.98
CA GLY A 354 -13.33 3.87 5.57
C GLY A 354 -12.25 3.94 6.65
N GLU A 355 -11.00 4.21 6.23
CA GLU A 355 -9.86 4.32 7.14
C GLU A 355 -9.88 5.66 7.87
N ALA A 356 -9.91 5.64 9.21
CA ALA A 356 -9.90 6.85 10.03
C ALA A 356 -8.52 7.50 10.04
N ARG A 357 -8.41 8.72 9.51
CA ARG A 357 -7.15 9.47 9.42
C ARG A 357 -6.88 10.30 10.66
N SER A 358 -7.85 11.14 11.03
CA SER A 358 -7.69 12.09 12.13
C SER A 358 -9.04 12.55 12.66
N PHE A 359 -9.10 12.88 13.95
CA PHE A 359 -10.27 13.41 14.61
C PHE A 359 -9.94 14.71 15.34
N ASN A 360 -10.62 15.79 14.98
CA ASN A 360 -10.49 17.09 15.62
C ASN A 360 -11.64 17.33 16.61
N ARG A 361 -11.46 16.84 17.85
CA ARG A 361 -12.43 16.99 18.95
C ARG A 361 -12.68 18.45 19.36
N ASN A 362 -11.72 19.33 19.11
CA ASN A 362 -11.75 20.73 19.56
C ASN A 362 -12.35 21.68 18.53
N SER A 363 -12.53 21.22 17.28
CA SER A 363 -13.24 22.00 16.27
C SER A 363 -14.75 22.07 16.54
N LYS A 364 -15.37 23.18 16.12
CA LYS A 364 -16.82 23.40 16.13
C LYS A 364 -17.26 23.76 14.70
N PRO A 365 -18.00 22.89 13.99
CA PRO A 365 -18.36 21.52 14.36
C PRO A 365 -17.14 20.59 14.49
N GLN A 366 -17.29 19.47 15.21
CA GLN A 366 -16.27 18.42 15.30
C GLN A 366 -16.11 17.72 13.95
N ARG A 367 -14.89 17.32 13.61
CA ARG A 367 -14.57 16.73 12.31
C ARG A 367 -13.75 15.46 12.46
N LEU A 368 -14.20 14.39 11.82
CA LEU A 368 -13.45 13.16 11.59
C LEU A 368 -13.15 13.06 10.09
N TYR A 369 -11.91 12.73 9.74
CA TYR A 369 -11.47 12.59 8.35
C TYR A 369 -11.26 11.13 8.03
N LEU A 370 -11.88 10.66 6.96
CA LEU A 370 -11.69 9.31 6.42
C LEU A 370 -10.86 9.38 5.14
N ASN A 371 -9.82 8.55 5.04
CA ASN A 371 -8.95 8.50 3.87
C ASN A 371 -9.71 7.97 2.64
N HIS A 372 -9.54 8.61 1.49
CA HIS A 372 -9.94 8.07 0.19
C HIS A 372 -8.79 8.17 -0.82
N ARG A 373 -8.40 9.41 -1.17
CA ARG A 373 -7.24 9.70 -2.02
C ARG A 373 -6.48 10.89 -1.46
N ASP A 374 -5.26 11.11 -1.95
CA ASP A 374 -4.45 12.25 -1.55
C ASP A 374 -5.22 13.56 -1.73
N GLN A 375 -5.29 14.34 -0.66
CA GLN A 375 -6.04 15.59 -0.56
C GLN A 375 -7.56 15.49 -0.78
N LYS A 376 -8.13 14.28 -0.79
CA LYS A 376 -9.57 14.04 -0.98
C LYS A 376 -10.12 13.18 0.16
N ASP A 377 -9.98 13.65 1.39
CA ASP A 377 -10.58 12.97 2.54
C ASP A 377 -12.09 13.21 2.58
N LEU A 378 -12.86 12.21 2.97
CA LEU A 378 -14.28 12.39 3.29
C LEU A 378 -14.39 12.92 4.73
N LYS A 379 -15.09 14.03 4.90
CA LYS A 379 -15.32 14.64 6.21
C LYS A 379 -16.58 14.06 6.82
N VAL A 380 -16.52 13.64 8.08
CA VAL A 380 -17.69 13.39 8.91
C VAL A 380 -17.82 14.56 9.88
N VAL A 381 -18.94 15.27 9.81
CA VAL A 381 -19.16 16.55 10.50
C VAL A 381 -20.26 16.42 11.55
N ALA A 382 -19.90 16.64 12.81
CA ALA A 382 -20.82 16.56 13.93
C ALA A 382 -20.98 17.91 14.62
N PHE A 383 -22.22 18.41 14.68
CA PHE A 383 -22.55 19.67 15.37
C PHE A 383 -22.76 19.48 16.87
N ALA A 384 -23.15 18.27 17.29
CA ALA A 384 -23.15 17.85 18.68
C ALA A 384 -21.81 17.15 19.02
N PRO A 385 -21.34 17.22 20.29
CA PRO A 385 -20.15 16.48 20.71
C PRO A 385 -20.30 14.97 20.49
N VAL A 386 -19.33 14.36 19.81
CA VAL A 386 -19.24 12.91 19.61
C VAL A 386 -18.27 12.29 20.61
N ASP A 387 -18.73 11.26 21.30
CA ASP A 387 -17.89 10.43 22.16
C ASP A 387 -17.46 9.16 21.42
N MET A 388 -16.31 9.24 20.74
CA MET A 388 -15.74 8.11 20.00
C MET A 388 -15.46 6.89 20.89
N SER A 389 -15.24 7.09 22.20
CA SER A 389 -14.97 5.98 23.12
C SER A 389 -16.21 5.10 23.34
N LYS A 390 -17.39 5.71 23.41
CA LYS A 390 -18.68 5.00 23.48
C LYS A 390 -18.97 4.21 22.20
N ALA A 391 -18.48 4.69 21.05
CA ALA A 391 -18.53 3.97 19.77
C ALA A 391 -17.50 2.84 19.67
N GLY A 392 -16.68 2.62 20.70
CA GLY A 392 -15.58 1.66 20.68
C GLY A 392 -14.45 2.04 19.72
N ILE A 393 -14.40 3.30 19.27
CA ILE A 393 -13.42 3.79 18.32
C ILE A 393 -12.30 4.49 19.07
N ASN A 394 -11.11 3.90 18.99
CA ASN A 394 -9.88 4.60 19.31
C ASN A 394 -9.18 4.95 17.99
N PRO A 395 -9.19 6.20 17.52
CA PRO A 395 -8.60 6.57 16.23
C PRO A 395 -7.07 6.37 16.18
N ARG A 396 -6.41 6.07 17.31
CA ARG A 396 -5.00 5.67 17.35
C ARG A 396 -4.79 4.15 17.21
N ARG A 397 -5.85 3.34 17.31
CA ARG A 397 -5.80 1.87 17.29
C ARG A 397 -6.67 1.24 16.21
N GLU A 398 -7.85 1.81 15.96
CA GLU A 398 -8.74 1.35 14.89
C GLU A 398 -8.28 1.93 13.56
N HIS A 399 -8.18 1.07 12.55
CA HIS A 399 -7.77 1.46 11.22
C HIS A 399 -8.97 1.87 10.39
N TYR A 400 -10.00 1.02 10.35
CA TYR A 400 -11.25 1.29 9.66
C TYR A 400 -12.39 1.46 10.65
N ILE A 401 -13.42 2.19 10.20
CA ILE A 401 -14.67 2.37 10.94
C ILE A 401 -15.85 2.32 9.97
N TYR A 402 -17.02 2.03 10.52
CA TYR A 402 -18.32 2.27 9.89
C TYR A 402 -18.90 3.57 10.43
N VAL A 403 -19.47 4.39 9.56
CA VAL A 403 -20.18 5.62 9.92
C VAL A 403 -21.50 5.64 9.17
N GLU A 404 -22.61 5.70 9.90
CA GLU A 404 -23.90 6.09 9.33
C GLU A 404 -24.07 7.60 9.43
N GLY A 405 -24.57 8.25 8.38
CA GLY A 405 -24.94 9.65 8.40
C GLY A 405 -25.62 10.10 7.11
N GLU A 406 -26.08 11.35 7.07
CA GLU A 406 -26.68 11.93 5.87
C GLU A 406 -25.57 12.49 4.97
N VAL A 407 -25.56 12.13 3.68
CA VAL A 407 -24.61 12.70 2.73
C VAL A 407 -24.96 14.16 2.46
N GLY A 408 -24.00 15.05 2.62
CA GLY A 408 -24.15 16.47 2.39
C GLY A 408 -23.00 17.05 1.57
N THR A 409 -23.10 18.35 1.32
CA THR A 409 -21.98 19.13 0.77
C THR A 409 -21.77 20.40 1.59
N HIS A 410 -20.51 20.79 1.74
CA HIS A 410 -20.14 22.07 2.32
C HIS A 410 -19.10 22.76 1.43
N ARG A 411 -19.46 23.91 0.85
CA ARG A 411 -18.62 24.65 -0.10
C ARG A 411 -18.19 23.79 -1.31
N GLY A 412 -19.04 22.88 -1.74
CA GLY A 412 -18.79 21.97 -2.85
C GLY A 412 -18.04 20.68 -2.48
N ASP A 413 -17.52 20.55 -1.26
CA ASP A 413 -16.90 19.31 -0.79
C ASP A 413 -17.96 18.36 -0.21
N LEU A 414 -17.86 17.06 -0.52
CA LEU A 414 -18.67 16.02 0.12
C LEU A 414 -18.37 15.89 1.62
N GLU A 415 -19.42 15.66 2.40
CA GLU A 415 -19.35 15.34 3.81
C GLU A 415 -20.45 14.36 4.23
N ILE A 416 -20.25 13.70 5.36
CA ILE A 416 -21.28 12.94 6.08
C ILE A 416 -21.69 13.77 7.29
N LYS A 417 -22.94 14.23 7.32
CA LYS A 417 -23.52 14.91 8.48
C LYS A 417 -23.84 13.87 9.55
N TYR A 418 -23.21 14.02 10.69
CA TYR A 418 -23.39 13.17 11.85
C TYR A 418 -24.32 13.86 12.86
N ASP A 419 -25.52 13.31 13.01
CA ASP A 419 -26.61 13.82 13.83
C ASP A 419 -27.02 12.84 14.95
N ALA A 420 -28.13 13.11 15.64
CA ALA A 420 -28.62 12.27 16.74
C ALA A 420 -29.10 10.86 16.32
N LYS A 421 -29.33 10.64 15.02
CA LYS A 421 -29.72 9.32 14.46
C LYS A 421 -28.51 8.55 13.94
N SER A 422 -27.38 9.22 13.80
CA SER A 422 -26.14 8.67 13.24
C SER A 422 -25.42 7.82 14.28
N TRP A 423 -24.66 6.83 13.82
CA TRP A 423 -23.80 6.02 14.68
C TRP A 423 -22.44 5.79 14.03
N MET A 424 -21.43 5.45 14.84
CA MET A 424 -20.14 4.96 14.37
C MET A 424 -19.79 3.66 15.09
N ARG A 425 -19.08 2.77 14.39
CA ARG A 425 -18.56 1.52 14.96
C ARG A 425 -17.14 1.26 14.46
N ALA A 426 -16.33 0.60 15.29
CA ALA A 426 -15.03 0.11 14.87
C ALA A 426 -15.17 -0.86 13.69
N GLY A 427 -14.20 -0.88 12.77
CA GLY A 427 -14.23 -1.72 11.57
C GLY A 427 -14.27 -3.22 11.85
N ARG A 428 -13.87 -3.64 13.06
CA ARG A 428 -13.98 -5.03 13.54
C ARG A 428 -15.38 -5.43 14.04
N ASN A 429 -16.30 -4.48 14.12
CA ASN A 429 -17.65 -4.64 14.65
C ASN A 429 -18.64 -4.10 13.61
N PRO A 430 -18.90 -4.85 12.51
CA PRO A 430 -19.93 -4.46 11.56
C PRO A 430 -21.27 -4.23 12.30
N PRO A 431 -22.12 -3.31 11.83
CA PRO A 431 -23.46 -3.16 12.38
C PRO A 431 -24.27 -4.45 12.16
N GLU A 432 -25.29 -4.63 12.99
CA GLU A 432 -26.22 -5.77 12.91
C GLU A 432 -27.21 -5.62 11.76
#